data_AF-A0A1X0UB33-F1
#
_entry.id   AF-A0A1X0UB33-F1
#
_cell.length_a   1.000
_cell.length_b   1.000
_cell.length_c   1.000
_cell.angle_alpha   90.00
_cell.angle_beta   90.00
_cell.angle_gamma   90.00
#
_symmetry.space_group_name_H-M   'P 1'
#
loop_
_entity.id
_entity.type
_entity.pdbx_description
1 polymer ?
#
loop_
_entity_poly.entity_id
_entity_poly.type
_entity_poly.pdbx_seq_one_letter_code
_entity_poly.pdbx_strand_id
1 'polypeptide(L)'
;MSRYDDLVSKVLHGILEIDDWLSIADVLLLMGTSSGDADRSDVRLILDCVNNSDLLKLGRVSDKYDEIPKPVPVEALLDHIFETTDSSDRSGLMMALFLADV
;
A
#
# COMPACT_ATOMS: atom_id res chain seq x y z
N MET A 1 -8.11 17.92 -9.31
CA MET A 1 -7.53 16.92 -8.39
C MET A 1 -6.74 15.94 -9.21
N SER A 2 -5.48 15.73 -8.86
CA SER A 2 -4.66 14.65 -9.40
C SER A 2 -5.28 13.30 -9.00
N ARG A 3 -5.04 12.25 -9.80
CA ARG A 3 -5.40 10.86 -9.44
C ARG A 3 -4.78 10.46 -8.09
N TYR A 4 -3.62 11.02 -7.75
CA TYR A 4 -2.98 10.78 -6.46
C TYR A 4 -3.69 11.49 -5.30
N ASP A 5 -4.15 12.73 -5.47
CA ASP A 5 -4.86 13.46 -4.41
C ASP A 5 -6.16 12.75 -3.99
N ASP A 6 -6.88 12.17 -4.97
CA ASP A 6 -8.08 11.37 -4.71
C ASP A 6 -7.75 10.09 -3.92
N LEU A 7 -6.69 9.38 -4.33
CA LEU A 7 -6.25 8.16 -3.64
C LEU A 7 -5.75 8.46 -2.22
N VAL A 8 -4.94 9.50 -2.03
CA VAL A 8 -4.48 9.94 -0.69
C VAL A 8 -5.68 10.22 0.22
N SER A 9 -6.68 10.97 -0.28
CA SER A 9 -7.87 11.29 0.50
C SER A 9 -8.67 10.04 0.89
N LYS A 10 -8.82 9.07 -0.02
CA LYS A 10 -9.48 7.79 0.27
C LYS A 10 -8.75 6.97 1.32
N VAL A 11 -7.41 6.89 1.21
CA VAL A 11 -6.59 6.16 2.19
C VAL A 11 -6.67 6.80 3.56
N LEU A 12 -6.53 8.13 3.66
CA LEU A 12 -6.66 8.85 4.93
C LEU A 12 -8.04 8.69 5.54
N HIS A 13 -9.10 8.74 4.73
CA HIS A 13 -10.45 8.49 5.22
C HIS A 13 -10.61 7.06 5.74
N GLY A 14 -10.08 6.06 5.02
CA GLY A 14 -10.13 4.67 5.44
C GLY A 14 -9.39 4.42 6.76
N ILE A 15 -8.19 4.99 6.94
CA ILE A 15 -7.43 4.94 8.20
C ILE A 15 -8.26 5.50 9.36
N LEU A 16 -8.89 6.67 9.15
CA LEU A 16 -9.75 7.30 10.16
C LEU A 16 -11.02 6.50 10.47
N GLU A 17 -11.59 5.81 9.48
CA GLU A 17 -12.82 5.02 9.65
C GLU A 17 -12.58 3.77 10.49
N ILE A 18 -11.45 3.09 10.27
CA ILE A 18 -11.10 1.86 10.99
C ILE A 18 -10.31 2.10 12.28
N ASP A 19 -9.85 3.35 12.51
CA ASP A 19 -8.97 3.75 13.61
C ASP A 19 -7.68 2.90 13.67
N ASP A 20 -7.15 2.56 12.50
CA ASP A 20 -5.99 1.66 12.33
C ASP A 20 -5.33 1.87 10.95
N TRP A 21 -4.18 1.24 10.73
CA TRP A 21 -3.44 1.29 9.46
C TRP A 21 -4.09 0.42 8.38
N LEU A 22 -3.90 0.79 7.12
CA LEU A 22 -4.39 0.03 5.98
C LEU A 22 -3.25 -0.73 5.31
N SER A 23 -3.40 -2.03 5.08
CA SER A 23 -2.44 -2.75 4.25
C SER A 23 -2.59 -2.36 2.76
N ILE A 24 -1.60 -2.67 1.92
CA ILE A 24 -1.74 -2.49 0.46
C ILE A 24 -2.97 -3.26 -0.06
N ALA A 25 -3.28 -4.43 0.50
CA ALA A 25 -4.46 -5.20 0.14
C ALA A 25 -5.77 -4.46 0.47
N ASP A 26 -5.84 -3.77 1.62
CA ASP A 26 -7.02 -2.97 2.00
C ASP A 26 -7.19 -1.78 1.06
N VAL A 27 -6.08 -1.13 0.68
CA VAL A 27 -6.11 -0.01 -0.28
C VAL A 27 -6.57 -0.47 -1.67
N LEU A 28 -6.15 -1.67 -2.11
CA LEU A 28 -6.66 -2.27 -3.35
C LEU A 28 -8.17 -2.49 -3.28
N LEU A 29 -8.69 -2.96 -2.14
CA LEU A 29 -10.14 -3.12 -1.95
C LEU A 29 -10.89 -1.79 -2.00
N LEU A 30 -10.32 -0.70 -1.44
CA LEU A 30 -10.88 0.66 -1.58
C LEU A 30 -10.93 1.13 -3.04
N MET A 31 -10.03 0.61 -3.89
CA MET A 31 -10.01 0.86 -5.34
C MET A 31 -10.90 -0.10 -6.13
N GLY A 32 -11.52 -1.09 -5.49
CA GLY A 32 -12.37 -2.10 -6.12
C GLY A 32 -11.62 -3.30 -6.70
N THR A 33 -10.35 -3.50 -6.32
CA THR A 33 -9.50 -4.60 -6.79
C THR A 33 -9.19 -5.56 -5.65
N SER A 34 -9.39 -6.85 -5.85
CA SER A 34 -8.93 -7.88 -4.91
C SER A 34 -7.41 -8.03 -4.98
N SER A 35 -6.74 -8.24 -3.85
CA SER A 35 -5.27 -8.45 -3.84
C SER A 35 -4.82 -9.68 -4.63
N GLY A 36 -5.67 -10.69 -4.77
CA GLY A 36 -5.36 -11.89 -5.58
C GLY A 36 -5.36 -11.63 -7.09
N ASP A 37 -6.15 -10.64 -7.52
CA ASP A 37 -6.32 -10.23 -8.92
C ASP A 37 -5.46 -9.01 -9.30
N ALA A 38 -4.90 -8.32 -8.30
CA ALA A 38 -4.10 -7.13 -8.50
C ALA A 38 -2.84 -7.40 -9.32
N ASP A 39 -2.56 -6.48 -10.25
CA ASP A 39 -1.35 -6.53 -11.06
C ASP A 39 -0.25 -5.59 -10.53
N ARG A 40 0.91 -5.64 -11.18
CA ARG A 40 2.08 -4.83 -10.79
C ARG A 40 1.80 -3.33 -10.91
N SER A 41 0.93 -2.91 -11.83
CA SER A 41 0.55 -1.51 -12.04
C SER A 41 -0.36 -1.01 -10.93
N ASP A 42 -1.29 -1.85 -10.45
CA ASP A 42 -2.18 -1.53 -9.33
C ASP A 42 -1.38 -1.27 -8.06
N VAL A 43 -0.46 -2.17 -7.71
CA VAL A 43 0.41 -2.02 -6.53
C VAL A 43 1.37 -0.84 -6.70
N ARG A 44 1.91 -0.64 -7.91
CA ARG A 44 2.77 0.51 -8.20
C ARG A 44 2.05 1.82 -7.93
N LEU A 45 0.81 1.96 -8.36
CA LEU A 45 0.03 3.19 -8.15
C LEU A 45 -0.03 3.56 -6.66
N ILE A 46 -0.23 2.56 -5.80
CA ILE A 46 -0.30 2.74 -4.35
C ILE A 46 1.07 3.14 -3.78
N LEU A 47 2.13 2.43 -4.18
CA LEU A 47 3.49 2.73 -3.71
C LEU A 47 3.96 4.12 -4.17
N ASP A 48 3.69 4.49 -5.42
CA ASP A 48 3.99 5.82 -5.95
C ASP A 48 3.16 6.91 -5.26
N CYS A 49 1.90 6.62 -4.93
CA CYS A 49 1.04 7.53 -4.17
C CYS A 49 1.65 7.85 -2.79
N VAL A 50 2.08 6.83 -2.05
CA VAL A 50 2.72 7.00 -0.74
C VAL A 50 4.06 7.70 -0.87
N ASN A 51 4.87 7.33 -1.86
CA ASN A 51 6.18 7.92 -2.07
C ASN A 51 6.11 9.43 -2.36
N ASN A 52 5.07 9.87 -3.08
CA ASN A 52 4.90 11.26 -3.49
C ASN A 52 4.01 12.10 -2.54
N SER A 53 3.37 11.50 -1.55
CA SER A 53 2.47 12.19 -0.60
C SER A 53 3.18 12.51 0.70
N ASP A 54 3.19 13.76 1.15
CA ASP A 54 3.73 14.14 2.47
C ASP A 54 2.80 13.76 3.64
N LEU A 55 1.61 13.21 3.36
CA LEU A 55 0.60 12.86 4.37
C LEU A 55 0.56 11.36 4.68
N LEU A 56 1.26 10.56 3.90
CA LEU A 56 1.28 9.10 4.04
C LEU A 56 2.71 8.60 4.27
N LYS A 57 2.81 7.56 5.09
CA LYS A 57 4.03 6.76 5.28
C LYS A 57 3.73 5.29 5.00
N LEU A 58 4.77 4.55 4.61
CA LEU A 58 4.72 3.11 4.39
C LEU A 58 5.53 2.42 5.47
N GLY A 59 5.11 1.25 5.91
CA GLY A 59 5.82 0.50 6.93
C GLY A 59 5.42 -0.96 6.96
N ARG A 60 6.05 -1.70 7.86
CA ARG A 60 5.70 -3.07 8.21
C ARG A 60 5.26 -3.13 9.66
N VAL A 61 4.41 -4.10 9.97
CA VAL A 61 3.95 -4.33 11.33
C VAL A 61 4.50 -5.67 11.79
N SER A 62 5.34 -5.62 12.83
CA SER A 62 5.77 -6.79 13.58
C SER A 62 5.26 -6.65 15.03
N ASP A 63 6.03 -5.98 15.89
CA ASP A 63 5.63 -5.61 17.25
C ASP A 63 5.16 -4.14 17.34
N LYS A 64 5.62 -3.33 16.39
CA LYS A 64 5.32 -1.91 16.22
C LYS A 64 5.34 -1.57 14.73
N TYR A 65 4.86 -0.37 14.38
CA TYR A 65 5.06 0.17 13.05
C TYR A 65 6.55 0.44 12.81
N ASP A 66 7.14 -0.25 11.85
CA ASP A 66 8.49 -0.02 11.36
C ASP A 66 8.41 0.68 10.00
N GLU A 67 8.67 1.98 10.01
CA GLU A 67 8.55 2.83 8.82
C GLU A 67 9.62 2.48 7.78
N ILE A 68 9.20 2.34 6.53
CA ILE A 68 10.08 2.30 5.36
C ILE A 68 10.33 3.75 4.94
N PRO A 69 11.58 4.26 5.09
CA PRO A 69 11.86 5.67 4.87
C PRO A 69 11.65 6.06 3.40
N LYS A 70 11.28 7.32 3.19
CA LYS A 70 11.30 7.92 1.85
C LYS A 70 12.73 8.20 1.38
N PRO A 71 13.03 8.07 0.07
CA PRO A 71 12.13 7.60 -0.98
C PRO A 71 11.81 6.11 -0.84
N VAL A 72 10.53 5.76 -1.00
CA VAL A 72 10.07 4.37 -0.94
C VAL A 72 10.76 3.58 -2.05
N PRO A 73 11.32 2.39 -1.77
CA PRO A 73 12.00 1.58 -2.76
C PRO A 73 10.98 0.82 -3.64
N VAL A 74 10.20 1.56 -4.45
CA VAL A 74 9.06 1.05 -5.22
C VAL A 74 9.41 -0.19 -6.05
N GLU A 75 10.48 -0.13 -6.86
CA GLU A 75 10.86 -1.28 -7.70
C GLU A 75 11.22 -2.52 -6.89
N ALA A 76 11.99 -2.36 -5.80
CA ALA A 76 12.41 -3.49 -4.98
C ALA A 76 11.21 -4.14 -4.26
N LEU A 77 10.22 -3.34 -3.85
CA LEU A 77 8.98 -3.86 -3.26
C LEU A 77 8.13 -4.58 -4.31
N LEU A 78 7.99 -4.02 -5.52
CA LEU A 78 7.27 -4.68 -6.61
C LEU A 78 7.96 -5.97 -7.04
N ASP A 79 9.29 -5.98 -7.14
CA ASP A 79 10.05 -7.20 -7.45
C ASP A 79 9.82 -8.24 -6.37
N HIS A 80 9.92 -7.88 -5.10
CA HIS A 80 9.67 -8.79 -4.00
C HIS A 80 8.24 -9.37 -4.01
N ILE A 81 7.22 -8.53 -4.23
CA ILE A 81 5.82 -8.97 -4.27
C ILE A 81 5.56 -9.89 -5.48
N PHE A 82 6.10 -9.56 -6.65
CA PHE A 82 5.78 -10.25 -7.90
C PHE A 82 6.83 -11.29 -8.34
N GLU A 83 7.84 -11.55 -7.52
CA GLU A 83 8.78 -12.67 -7.73
C GLU A 83 8.08 -14.02 -7.60
N THR A 84 7.11 -14.13 -6.69
CA THR A 84 6.26 -15.32 -6.58
C THR A 84 5.14 -15.32 -7.64
N THR A 85 4.89 -16.49 -8.22
CA THR A 85 3.81 -16.71 -9.19
C THR A 85 2.49 -17.12 -8.54
N ASP A 86 2.50 -17.47 -7.25
CA ASP A 86 1.30 -17.85 -6.51
C ASP A 86 0.54 -16.59 -6.04
N SER A 87 -0.73 -16.46 -6.43
CA SER A 87 -1.51 -15.27 -6.10
C SER A 87 -1.77 -15.11 -4.60
N SER A 88 -1.87 -16.20 -3.84
CA SER A 88 -2.08 -16.15 -2.40
C SER A 88 -0.83 -15.65 -1.68
N ASP A 89 0.35 -16.10 -2.10
CA ASP A 89 1.62 -15.60 -1.58
C ASP A 89 1.78 -14.10 -1.86
N ARG A 90 1.45 -13.64 -3.08
CA ARG A 90 1.47 -12.21 -3.41
C ARG A 90 0.53 -11.40 -2.53
N SER A 91 -0.71 -11.87 -2.35
CA SER A 91 -1.68 -11.24 -1.45
C SER A 91 -1.13 -11.14 -0.03
N GLY A 92 -0.47 -12.19 0.47
CA GLY A 92 0.18 -12.18 1.79
C GLY A 92 1.27 -11.10 1.89
N LEU A 93 2.10 -10.95 0.85
CA LEU A 93 3.13 -9.91 0.80
C LEU A 93 2.54 -8.50 0.75
N MET A 94 1.43 -8.30 0.04
CA MET A 94 0.69 -7.02 0.03
C MET A 94 0.07 -6.72 1.41
N MET A 95 -0.46 -7.73 2.09
CA MET A 95 -1.02 -7.59 3.45
C MET A 95 0.04 -7.30 4.52
N ALA A 96 1.33 -7.54 4.23
CA ALA A 96 2.44 -7.27 5.15
C ALA A 96 2.98 -5.83 5.09
N LEU A 97 2.46 -5.00 4.18
CA LEU A 97 2.87 -3.61 3.98
C LEU A 97 1.71 -2.67 4.31
N PHE A 98 1.94 -1.73 5.22
CA PHE A 98 0.91 -0.89 5.80
C PHE A 98 1.15 0.60 5.52
N LEU A 99 0.09 1.27 5.12
CA LEU A 99 -0.02 2.71 4.98
C LEU A 99 -0.57 3.30 6.27
N ALA A 100 0.07 4.36 6.75
CA ALA A 100 -0.38 5.14 7.89
C ALA A 100 -0.38 6.63 7.54
N ASP A 101 -1.16 7.42 8.28
CA ASP A 101 -1.02 8.86 8.30
C ASP A 101 0.29 9.27 8.99
N VAL A 102 0.83 10.43 8.63
CA VAL A 102 2.09 10.93 9.20
C VAL A 102 1.92 11.33 10.66
#